data_AF-A0A3D4B876-F1
#
_entry.id   AF-A0A3D4B876-F1
#
_cell.length_a   1.000
_cell.length_b   1.000
_cell.length_c   1.000
_cell.angle_alpha   90.00
_cell.angle_beta   90.00
_cell.angle_gamma   90.00
#
_symmetry.space_group_name_H-M   'P 1'
#
loop_
_entity.id
_entity.type
_entity.pdbx_description
1 polymer ?
#
loop_
_entity_poly.entity_id
_entity_poly.type
_entity_poly.pdbx_seq_one_letter_code
_entity_poly.pdbx_strand_id
1 'polypeptide(L)'
;VEVIDQIADHLIRTKGKRLRPALVLLSASVYGKSCFDSLRTAAIIELIHTATLVHDDVVDEAAVRRGEPSLNSIWDNHISVLMGDFLLSKALSLIVSMDVPDMMLKIS
;
A
#
# COMPACT_ATOMS: atom_id res chain seq x y z
N VAL A 1 -11.44 14.92 6.35
CA VAL A 1 -10.66 13.91 7.12
C VAL A 1 -11.51 12.66 7.31
N GLU A 2 -12.78 12.80 7.69
CA GLU A 2 -13.71 11.67 7.92
C GLU A 2 -13.81 10.64 6.77
N VAL A 3 -13.84 11.07 5.51
CA VAL A 3 -13.91 10.15 4.35
C VAL A 3 -12.62 9.34 4.16
N ILE A 4 -11.46 9.94 4.42
CA ILE A 4 -10.16 9.23 4.31
C ILE A 4 -10.09 8.13 5.36
N ASP A 5 -10.54 8.40 6.58
CA ASP A 5 -10.54 7.42 7.67
C ASP A 5 -11.50 6.25 7.37
N GLN A 6 -12.68 6.53 6.83
CA GLN A 6 -13.63 5.49 6.38
C GLN A 6 -13.05 4.58 5.29
N ILE A 7 -12.38 5.18 4.31
CA ILE A 7 -11.72 4.45 3.22
C ILE A 7 -10.54 3.63 3.75
N ALA A 8 -9.72 4.21 4.64
CA ALA A 8 -8.62 3.51 5.28
C ALA A 8 -9.12 2.29 6.07
N ASP A 9 -10.20 2.43 6.84
CA ASP A 9 -10.83 1.33 7.55
C ASP A 9 -11.34 0.23 6.60
N HIS A 10 -11.93 0.61 5.46
CA HIS A 10 -12.36 -0.35 4.43
C HIS A 10 -11.17 -1.13 3.86
N LEU A 11 -10.08 -0.44 3.51
CA LEU A 11 -8.85 -1.05 3.01
C LEU A 11 -8.20 -1.99 4.04
N ILE A 12 -8.22 -1.64 5.33
CA ILE A 12 -7.68 -2.47 6.41
C ILE A 12 -8.54 -3.72 6.63
N ARG A 13 -9.88 -3.57 6.59
CA ARG A 13 -10.83 -4.69 6.69
C ARG A 13 -10.69 -5.68 5.53
N THR A 14 -10.37 -5.17 4.34
CA THR A 14 -10.18 -5.99 3.13
C THR A 14 -8.90 -6.83 3.26
N LYS A 15 -9.03 -8.05 3.80
CA LYS A 15 -7.89 -8.92 4.12
C LYS A 15 -7.01 -9.18 2.89
N GLY A 16 -5.72 -8.93 3.04
CA GLY A 16 -4.69 -9.42 2.13
C GLY A 16 -3.92 -10.59 2.70
N LYS A 17 -3.37 -11.41 1.80
CA LYS A 17 -2.47 -12.51 2.18
C LYS A 17 -1.15 -12.01 2.80
N ARG A 18 -0.87 -10.70 2.71
CA ARG A 18 0.35 -10.02 3.19
C ARG A 18 1.66 -10.72 2.78
N LEU A 19 1.65 -11.35 1.60
CA LEU A 19 2.80 -12.10 1.08
C LEU A 19 4.01 -11.19 0.83
N ARG A 20 3.79 -9.96 0.35
CA ARG A 20 4.88 -9.01 0.06
C ARG A 20 5.62 -8.58 1.34
N PRO A 21 4.94 -8.10 2.40
CA PRO A 21 5.56 -7.87 3.71
C PRO A 21 6.32 -9.07 4.24
N ALA A 22 5.72 -10.26 4.17
CA ALA A 22 6.35 -11.49 4.65
C ALA A 22 7.66 -11.76 3.91
N LEU A 23 7.69 -11.62 2.58
CA LEU A 23 8.91 -11.81 1.78
C LEU A 23 9.99 -10.79 2.12
N VAL A 24 9.65 -9.52 2.35
CA VAL A 24 10.60 -8.49 2.78
C VAL A 24 11.24 -8.86 4.13
N LEU A 25 10.41 -9.23 5.12
CA LEU A 25 10.88 -9.60 6.46
C LEU A 25 11.71 -10.88 6.45
N LEU A 26 11.29 -11.89 5.69
CA LEU A 26 12.05 -13.14 5.51
C LEU A 26 13.41 -12.85 4.84
N SER A 27 13.44 -12.01 3.80
CA SER A 27 14.69 -11.63 3.14
C SER A 27 15.62 -10.90 4.11
N ALA A 28 15.10 -9.96 4.89
CA ALA A 28 15.87 -9.29 5.93
C ALA A 28 16.42 -10.27 6.99
N SER A 29 15.63 -11.29 7.36
CA SER A 29 16.04 -12.32 8.33
C SER A 29 17.16 -13.24 7.84
N VAL A 30 17.30 -13.42 6.51
CA VAL A 30 18.37 -14.23 5.92
C VAL A 30 19.69 -13.47 5.89
N TYR A 31 19.66 -12.16 5.60
CA TYR A 31 20.86 -11.32 5.52
C TYR A 31 21.27 -10.70 6.86
N GLY A 32 20.48 -10.84 7.92
CA GLY A 32 20.74 -10.29 9.25
C GLY A 32 19.54 -10.42 10.20
N LYS A 33 19.48 -9.62 11.26
CA LYS A 33 18.26 -9.54 12.10
C LYS A 33 17.26 -8.61 11.45
N SER A 34 16.00 -9.06 11.36
CA SER A 34 14.87 -8.18 11.07
C SER A 34 14.84 -7.06 12.09
N CYS A 35 15.09 -5.83 11.63
CA CYS A 35 15.12 -4.63 12.47
C CYS A 35 13.88 -3.78 12.21
N PHE A 36 13.78 -2.66 12.92
CA PHE A 36 12.66 -1.72 12.75
C PHE A 36 12.57 -1.17 11.32
N ASP A 37 13.72 -1.01 10.63
CA ASP A 37 13.74 -0.57 9.24
C ASP A 37 13.18 -1.62 8.29
N SER A 38 13.47 -2.91 8.51
CA SER A 38 12.86 -4.00 7.72
C SER A 38 11.34 -4.02 7.85
N LEU A 39 10.81 -3.75 9.05
CA LEU A 39 9.37 -3.62 9.29
C LEU A 39 8.78 -2.40 8.58
N ARG A 40 9.45 -1.25 8.64
CA ARG A 40 9.05 -0.04 7.92
C ARG A 40 9.03 -0.27 6.40
N THR A 41 10.08 -0.88 5.85
CA THR A 41 10.13 -1.23 4.42
C THR A 41 9.00 -2.18 4.04
N ALA A 42 8.73 -3.21 4.85
CA ALA A 42 7.63 -4.14 4.60
C ALA A 42 6.26 -3.43 4.57
N ALA A 43 6.03 -2.48 5.49
CA ALA A 43 4.81 -1.67 5.53
C ALA A 43 4.69 -0.74 4.31
N ILE A 44 5.77 -0.07 3.91
CA ILE A 44 5.83 0.79 2.73
C ILE A 44 5.48 0.00 1.45
N ILE A 45 6.06 -1.18 1.29
CA ILE A 45 5.79 -2.04 0.12
C ILE A 45 4.31 -2.44 0.06
N GLU A 46 3.68 -2.73 1.20
CA GLU A 46 2.24 -3.03 1.22
C GLU A 46 1.38 -1.79 0.96
N LEU A 47 1.82 -0.61 1.40
CA LEU A 47 1.17 0.67 1.08
C LEU A 47 1.18 0.95 -0.43
N ILE A 48 2.35 0.82 -1.07
CA ILE A 48 2.50 0.95 -2.53
C ILE A 48 1.61 -0.07 -3.23
N HIS A 49 1.68 -1.33 -2.81
CA HIS A 49 0.83 -2.37 -3.38
C HIS A 49 -0.66 -2.03 -3.26
N THR A 50 -1.09 -1.51 -2.10
CA THR A 50 -2.49 -1.14 -1.90
C THR A 50 -2.88 0.01 -2.81
N ALA A 51 -2.03 1.02 -2.96
CA ALA A 51 -2.25 2.14 -3.89
C ALA A 51 -2.44 1.66 -5.33
N THR A 52 -1.57 0.77 -5.83
CA THR A 52 -1.71 0.25 -7.19
C THR A 52 -3.00 -0.53 -7.37
N LEU A 53 -3.43 -1.31 -6.37
CA LEU A 53 -4.71 -2.04 -6.47
C LEU A 53 -5.92 -1.13 -6.55
N VAL A 54 -5.91 -0.01 -5.83
CA VAL A 54 -7.00 0.97 -5.89
C VAL A 54 -7.06 1.60 -7.28
N HIS A 55 -5.91 1.95 -7.86
CA HIS A 55 -5.85 2.45 -9.24
C HIS A 55 -6.25 1.39 -10.27
N ASP A 56 -5.80 0.14 -10.11
CA ASP A 56 -6.18 -0.98 -10.97
C ASP A 56 -7.70 -1.18 -10.97
N ASP A 57 -8.34 -1.19 -9.79
CA ASP A 57 -9.80 -1.38 -9.68
C ASP A 57 -10.60 -0.26 -10.40
N VAL A 58 -10.04 0.97 -10.48
CA VAL A 58 -10.62 2.07 -11.27
C VAL A 58 -10.44 1.85 -12.76
N VAL A 59 -9.22 1.48 -13.19
CA VAL A 59 -8.90 1.25 -14.61
C VAL A 59 -9.69 0.05 -15.17
N ASP A 60 -9.85 -1.00 -14.38
CA ASP A 60 -10.54 -2.24 -14.75
C ASP A 60 -12.06 -2.14 -14.58
N GLU A 61 -12.60 -1.02 -14.10
CA GLU A 61 -14.00 -0.84 -13.72
C GLU A 61 -14.51 -1.97 -12.80
N ALA A 62 -13.63 -2.46 -11.91
CA ALA A 62 -13.91 -3.61 -11.08
C ALA A 62 -14.98 -3.28 -10.04
N ALA A 63 -16.05 -4.08 -9.97
CA ALA A 63 -17.10 -3.91 -8.95
C ALA A 63 -16.76 -4.57 -7.60
N VAL A 64 -15.84 -5.56 -7.58
CA VAL A 64 -15.55 -6.39 -6.41
C VAL A 64 -14.06 -6.69 -6.33
N ARG A 65 -13.50 -6.59 -5.11
CA ARG A 65 -12.12 -6.95 -4.77
C ARG A 65 -12.10 -7.92 -3.59
N ARG A 66 -11.58 -9.13 -3.82
CA ARG A 66 -11.46 -10.20 -2.79
C ARG A 66 -12.79 -10.52 -2.07
N GLY A 67 -13.91 -10.42 -2.79
CA GLY A 67 -15.25 -10.68 -2.25
C GLY A 67 -15.90 -9.47 -1.56
N GLU A 68 -15.18 -8.36 -1.41
CA GLU A 68 -15.71 -7.09 -0.90
C GLU A 68 -15.94 -6.09 -2.04
N PRO A 69 -16.89 -5.15 -1.94
CA PRO A 69 -17.05 -4.12 -2.95
C PRO A 69 -15.77 -3.28 -3.10
N SER A 70 -15.40 -2.99 -4.34
CA SER A 70 -14.24 -2.14 -4.65
C SER A 70 -14.48 -0.70 -4.19
N LEU A 71 -13.40 0.07 -4.01
CA LEU A 71 -13.49 1.46 -3.59
C LEU A 71 -14.32 2.33 -4.55
N ASN A 72 -14.10 2.13 -5.86
CA ASN A 72 -14.82 2.86 -6.89
C ASN A 72 -16.30 2.47 -6.99
N SER A 73 -16.66 1.26 -6.57
CA SER A 73 -18.07 0.84 -6.50
C SER A 73 -18.83 1.46 -5.32
N ILE A 74 -18.14 1.73 -4.20
CA ILE A 74 -18.77 2.26 -2.97
C ILE A 74 -18.86 3.79 -3.02
N TRP A 75 -17.79 4.46 -3.45
CA TRP A 75 -17.70 5.92 -3.47
C TRP A 75 -17.84 6.45 -4.90
N ASP A 76 -16.73 6.62 -5.61
CA ASP A 76 -16.67 6.90 -7.04
C ASP A 76 -15.22 6.72 -7.55
N ASN A 77 -15.03 6.85 -8.86
CA ASN A 77 -13.70 6.77 -9.47
C ASN A 77 -12.77 7.91 -9.02
N HIS A 78 -13.28 9.13 -8.82
CA HIS A 78 -12.45 10.28 -8.47
C HIS A 78 -11.83 10.16 -7.08
N ILE A 79 -12.63 9.79 -6.08
CA ILE A 79 -12.24 9.52 -4.70
C ILE A 79 -11.25 8.35 -4.68
N SER A 80 -11.48 7.32 -5.48
CA SER A 80 -10.58 6.15 -5.55
C SER A 80 -9.21 6.53 -6.11
N VAL A 81 -9.16 7.31 -7.19
CA VAL A 81 -7.90 7.83 -7.74
C VAL A 81 -7.15 8.67 -6.71
N LEU A 82 -7.84 9.62 -6.06
CA LEU A 82 -7.24 10.47 -5.02
C LEU A 82 -6.73 9.67 -3.82
N MET A 83 -7.43 8.59 -3.44
CA MET A 83 -6.96 7.71 -2.37
C MET A 83 -5.71 6.94 -2.78
N GLY A 84 -5.65 6.42 -4.01
CA GLY A 84 -4.45 5.79 -4.56
C GLY A 84 -3.25 6.74 -4.54
N ASP A 85 -3.46 7.98 -4.99
CA ASP A 85 -2.42 9.03 -4.99
C ASP A 85 -1.97 9.38 -3.57
N PHE A 86 -2.92 9.49 -2.63
CA PHE A 86 -2.61 9.74 -1.22
C PHE A 86 -1.77 8.62 -0.61
N LEU A 87 -2.14 7.35 -0.83
CA LEU A 87 -1.39 6.19 -0.33
C LEU A 87 0.02 6.14 -0.92
N LEU A 88 0.15 6.40 -2.23
CA LEU A 88 1.44 6.44 -2.91
C LEU A 88 2.32 7.59 -2.38
N SER A 89 1.76 8.80 -2.28
CA SER A 89 2.44 9.97 -1.71
C SER A 89 2.90 9.71 -0.28
N LYS A 90 2.07 9.07 0.55
CA LYS A 90 2.43 8.68 1.91
C LYS A 90 3.57 7.67 1.93
N ALA A 91 3.55 6.67 1.04
CA ALA A 91 4.62 5.70 0.92
C ALA A 91 5.95 6.36 0.52
N LEU A 92 5.93 7.25 -0.48
CA LEU A 92 7.10 8.01 -0.91
C LEU A 92 7.65 8.92 0.19
N SER A 93 6.77 9.60 0.93
CA SER A 93 7.17 10.41 2.09
C SER A 93 7.86 9.55 3.17
N LEU A 94 7.35 8.34 3.43
CA LEU A 94 7.99 7.41 4.36
C LEU A 94 9.34 6.93 3.84
N ILE A 95 9.47 6.65 2.54
CA ILE A 95 10.76 6.28 1.91
C ILE A 95 11.79 7.40 2.10
N VAL A 96 11.42 8.65 1.82
CA VAL A 96 12.33 9.81 1.98
C VAL A 96 12.74 10.01 3.44
N SER A 97 11.85 9.71 4.39
CA SER A 97 12.16 9.78 5.83
C SER A 97 13.08 8.67 6.33
N MET A 98 13.18 7.57 5.58
CA MET A 98 14.16 6.52 5.85
C MET A 98 15.47 6.98 5.22
N ASP A 99 16.42 7.39 6.07
CA ASP A 99 17.76 7.86 5.68
C ASP A 99 18.62 6.71 5.11
N VAL A 100 18.16 6.15 4.00
CA VAL A 100 18.74 5.01 3.28
C VAL A 100 19.14 5.54 1.90
N PRO A 101 20.39 5.99 1.72
CA PRO A 101 20.84 6.69 0.51
C PRO A 101 20.57 5.95 -0.81
N ASP A 102 20.43 4.62 -0.77
CA ASP A 102 20.27 3.75 -1.94
C ASP A 102 18.85 3.23 -2.20
N MET A 103 17.87 3.48 -1.31
CA MET A 103 16.56 2.84 -1.45
C MET A 103 15.69 3.49 -2.54
N MET A 104 15.81 4.82 -2.75
CA MET A 104 15.08 5.50 -3.83
C MET A 104 15.55 5.09 -5.23
N LEU A 105 16.84 4.74 -5.41
CA LEU A 105 17.41 4.37 -6.71
C LEU A 105 17.02 2.96 -7.18
N LYS A 106 16.41 2.13 -6.31
CA LYS A 106 16.05 0.73 -6.64
C LYS A 106 14.58 0.53 -7.04
N ILE A 107 13.80 1.62 -7.13
CA ILE A 107 12.36 1.59 -7.46
C ILE A 107 12.11 2.04 -8.92
N SER A 108 13.14 2.52 -9.63
CA SER A 108 13.13 2.73 -11.10
C SER A 108 13.60 1.47 -11.84
#